data_AF-A0A7Y5KDR6-F1
#
_entry.id   AF-A0A7Y5KDR6-F1
#
_cell.length_a   1.000
_cell.length_b   1.000
_cell.length_c   1.000
_cell.angle_alpha   90.00
_cell.angle_beta   90.00
_cell.angle_gamma   90.00
#
_symmetry.space_group_name_H-M   'P 1'
#
loop_
_entity.id
_entity.type
_entity.pdbx_description
1 polymer ?
#
loop_
_entity_poly.entity_id
_entity_poly.type
_entity_poly.pdbx_seq_one_letter_code
_entity_poly.pdbx_strand_id
1 'polypeptide(L)' 'DVLNTPVVRPAVTETTALGAAYLAGLAVGYWKSLEDIAAHWSVEKRFSPQMTAETRGQFYRNWKRAVARARMWEE' A
#
# COMPACT_ATOMS: atom_id res chain seq x y z
N ASP A 1 5.92 5.49 -9.30
CA ASP A 1 6.49 5.44 -10.66
C ASP A 1 6.21 4.15 -11.42
N VAL A 2 6.75 2.99 -11.00
CA VAL A 2 6.68 1.75 -11.80
C VAL A 2 5.25 1.28 -12.11
N LEU A 3 4.29 1.52 -11.23
CA LEU A 3 2.88 1.16 -11.48
C LEU A 3 2.13 2.17 -12.36
N ASN A 4 2.69 3.36 -12.60
CA ASN A 4 2.02 4.46 -13.29
C ASN A 4 0.62 4.79 -12.72
N THR A 5 0.49 4.77 -11.40
CA THR A 5 -0.75 5.07 -10.68
C THR A 5 -0.42 5.91 -9.45
N PRO A 6 -1.29 6.86 -9.05
CA PRO A 6 -1.12 7.58 -7.79
C PRO A 6 -1.10 6.62 -6.60
N VAL A 7 -0.19 6.86 -5.65
CA VAL A 7 -0.12 6.13 -4.38
C VAL A 7 -0.47 7.08 -3.26
N VAL A 8 -1.34 6.64 -2.35
CA VAL A 8 -1.78 7.42 -1.19
C VAL A 8 -1.23 6.77 0.06
N ARG A 9 -0.52 7.55 0.89
CA ARG A 9 -0.07 7.14 2.22
C ARG A 9 -0.96 7.80 3.28
N PRO A 10 -1.62 7.02 4.15
CA PRO A 10 -2.40 7.56 5.26
C PRO A 10 -1.51 8.17 6.34
N ALA A 11 -2.08 9.01 7.20
CA ALA A 11 -1.37 9.58 8.36
C ALA A 11 -0.99 8.54 9.43
N VAL A 12 -1.71 7.43 9.51
CA VAL A 12 -1.38 6.32 10.39
C VAL A 12 -0.95 5.12 9.53
N THR A 13 0.32 4.72 9.63
CA THR A 13 0.88 3.59 8.88
C THR A 13 0.70 2.25 9.59
N GLU A 14 0.55 2.25 10.92
CA GLU A 14 0.30 1.06 11.74
C GLU A 14 -1.16 0.59 11.63
N THR A 15 -1.64 0.43 10.39
CA THR A 15 -3.04 0.10 10.08
C THR A 15 -3.45 -1.29 10.58
N THR A 16 -2.49 -2.19 10.75
CA THR A 16 -2.71 -3.53 11.32
C THR A 16 -3.18 -3.44 12.78
N ALA A 17 -2.43 -2.73 13.63
CA ALA A 17 -2.78 -2.54 15.03
C ALA A 17 -4.06 -1.70 15.15
N LEU A 18 -4.18 -0.66 14.32
CA LEU A 18 -5.37 0.18 14.26
C LEU A 18 -6.62 -0.62 13.92
N GLY A 19 -6.54 -1.57 12.97
CA GLY A 19 -7.63 -2.47 12.62
C GLY A 19 -8.06 -3.36 13.79
N ALA A 20 -7.11 -3.95 14.52
CA ALA A 20 -7.42 -4.74 15.72
C ALA A 20 -8.09 -3.88 16.81
N ALA A 21 -7.61 -2.66 17.01
CA ALA A 21 -8.20 -1.72 17.95
C ALA A 21 -9.65 -1.35 17.56
N TYR A 22 -9.90 -1.05 16.28
CA TYR A 22 -11.26 -0.79 15.79
C TYR A 22 -12.21 -1.96 16.00
N LEU A 23 -11.77 -3.19 15.70
CA LEU A 23 -12.58 -4.40 15.92
C LEU A 23 -12.94 -4.57 17.40
N ALA A 24 -11.96 -4.48 18.30
CA ALA A 24 -12.19 -4.59 19.74
C ALA A 24 -13.09 -3.46 20.26
N GLY A 25 -12.85 -2.23 19.80
CA GLY A 25 -13.61 -1.06 20.22
C GLY A 25 -15.07 -1.09 19.76
N LEU A 26 -15.36 -1.60 18.56
CA LEU A 26 -16.74 -1.83 18.12
C LEU A 26 -17.44 -2.86 19.01
N ALA A 27 -16.75 -3.97 19.34
CA ALA A 27 -17.33 -5.04 20.16
C ALA A 27 -17.74 -4.58 21.57
N VAL A 28 -17.03 -3.60 22.13
CA VAL A 28 -17.32 -3.04 23.46
C VAL A 28 -18.07 -1.70 23.41
N GLY A 29 -18.47 -1.24 22.23
CA GLY A 29 -19.22 0.01 22.04
C GLY A 29 -18.41 1.29 22.24
N TYR A 30 -17.08 1.23 22.18
CA TYR A 30 -16.21 2.40 22.19
C TYR A 30 -16.43 3.27 20.93
N TRP A 31 -16.55 2.63 19.76
CA TRP A 31 -17.08 3.24 18.54
C TRP A 31 -18.48 2.69 18.28
N LYS A 32 -19.38 3.51 17.71
CA LYS A 32 -20.78 3.12 17.53
C LYS A 32 -21.05 2.51 16.17
N SER A 33 -20.24 2.83 15.16
CA SER A 33 -20.40 2.28 13.82
C SER A 33 -19.12 2.34 12.99
N LEU A 34 -19.18 1.76 11.78
CA LEU A 34 -18.08 1.85 10.81
C LEU A 34 -17.93 3.27 10.25
N GLU A 35 -19.01 4.06 10.20
CA GLU A 35 -18.98 5.47 9.78
C GLU A 35 -18.17 6.32 10.76
N ASP A 36 -18.33 6.10 12.07
CA ASP A 36 -17.52 6.76 13.11
C ASP A 36 -16.02 6.48 12.88
N ILE A 37 -15.68 5.23 12.55
CA ILE A 37 -14.30 4.81 12.29
C ILE A 37 -13.76 5.43 10.99
N ALA A 38 -14.58 5.46 9.94
CA ALA A 38 -14.18 6.00 8.64
C ALA A 38 -13.78 7.48 8.71
N ALA A 39 -14.41 8.25 9.61
CA ALA A 39 -14.09 9.66 9.84
C ALA A 39 -12.66 9.89 10.37
N HIS A 40 -12.01 8.87 10.93
CA HIS A 40 -10.63 8.98 11.42
C HIS A 40 -9.57 8.80 10.33
N TRP A 41 -9.94 8.28 9.15
CA TRP A 41 -8.97 8.11 8.06
C TRP A 41 -8.61 9.45 7.43
N SER A 42 -7.32 9.70 7.28
CA SER A 42 -6.81 10.91 6.62
C SER A 42 -5.57 10.62 5.80
N VAL A 43 -5.40 11.41 4.73
CA VAL A 43 -4.23 11.34 3.85
C VAL A 43 -3.13 12.20 4.42
N GLU A 44 -1.94 11.61 4.59
CA GLU A 44 -0.73 12.38 4.88
C GLU A 44 -0.08 12.85 3.58
N LYS A 45 0.06 11.93 2.61
CA LYS A 45 0.80 12.20 1.37
C LYS A 45 0.22 11.46 0.18
N ARG A 46 0.22 12.14 -0.96
CA ARG A 46 -0.07 11.56 -2.29
C ARG A 46 1.19 11.62 -3.14
N PHE A 47 1.48 10.53 -3.82
CA PHE A 47 2.62 10.41 -4.73
C PHE A 47 2.09 10.20 -6.14
N SER A 48 2.40 11.13 -7.04
CA SER A 48 2.04 11.03 -8.46
C SER A 48 3.22 10.46 -9.26
N PRO A 49 2.97 9.54 -10.21
CA PRO A 49 4.04 8.95 -11.01
C PRO A 49 4.74 10.02 -11.87
N GLN A 50 6.08 10.01 -11.87
CA GLN A 50 6.90 10.96 -12.65
C GLN A 50 7.68 10.29 -13.80
N MET A 51 7.74 8.96 -13.81
CA MET A 51 8.54 8.19 -14.76
C MET A 51 7.83 8.00 -16.10
N THR A 52 8.55 8.20 -17.20
CA THR A 52 8.05 7.96 -18.57
C THR A 52 7.73 6.49 -18.80
N ALA A 53 6.89 6.21 -19.81
CA ALA A 53 6.53 4.84 -20.18
C ALA A 53 7.73 4.02 -20.67
N GLU A 54 8.62 4.65 -21.45
CA GLU A 54 9.86 4.05 -21.98
C GLU A 54 10.74 3.51 -20.84
N THR A 55 11.12 4.40 -19.90
CA THR A 55 11.98 4.08 -18.76
C THR A 55 11.35 3.03 -17.86
N ARG A 56 10.06 3.18 -17.56
CA ARG A 56 9.29 2.19 -16.77
C ARG A 56 9.32 0.82 -17.43
N GLY A 57 9.09 0.76 -18.74
CA GLY A 57 9.12 -0.47 -19.52
C GLY A 57 10.50 -1.13 -19.49
N GLN A 58 11.57 -0.36 -19.65
CA GLN A 58 12.94 -0.85 -19.56
C GLN A 58 13.27 -1.44 -18.19
N PHE A 59 12.94 -0.73 -17.10
CA PHE A 59 13.17 -1.22 -15.74
C PHE A 59 12.40 -2.50 -15.44
N TYR A 60 11.12 -2.57 -15.84
CA TYR A 60 10.32 -3.76 -15.61
C TYR A 60 10.82 -4.98 -16.41
N ARG A 61 11.29 -4.78 -17.65
CA ARG A 61 11.94 -5.84 -18.44
C ARG A 61 13.21 -6.36 -17.74
N ASN A 62 14.05 -5.45 -17.27
CA ASN A 62 15.29 -5.83 -16.57
C ASN A 62 15.02 -6.54 -15.23
N TRP A 63 14.01 -6.09 -14.48
CA TRP A 63 13.53 -6.78 -13.29
C TRP A 63 13.10 -8.22 -13.59
N LYS A 64 12.27 -8.43 -14.61
CA LYS A 64 11.87 -9.80 -15.03
C LYS A 64 13.06 -10.67 -15.37
N ARG A 65 14.05 -10.11 -16.09
CA ARG A 65 15.30 -10.82 -16.41
C ARG A 65 16.09 -11.20 -15.14
N ALA A 66 16.16 -10.32 -14.15
CA ALA A 66 16.82 -10.60 -12.88
C ALA A 66 16.09 -11.69 -12.09
N VAL A 67 14.76 -11.60 -11.97
CA VAL A 67 13.93 -12.63 -11.33
C VAL A 67 14.11 -13.98 -12.02
N ALA A 68 14.14 -14.02 -13.35
CA ALA A 68 14.36 -15.27 -14.09
C ALA A 68 15.72 -15.91 -13.76
N ARG A 69 16.77 -15.12 -13.55
CA ARG A 69 18.11 -15.60 -13.17
C ARG A 69 18.22 -16.05 -11.72
N ALA A 70 17.33 -15.59 -10.85
CA ALA A 70 17.29 -15.97 -9.44
C ALA A 70 16.43 -17.22 -9.16
N ARG A 71 15.72 -17.72 -10.17
CA ARG A 71 14.95 -18.97 -10.07
C ARG A 71 15.87 -20.19 -10.21
N MET A 72 15.38 -21.34 -9.73
CA MET A 72 16.09 -22.63 -9.82
C MET A 72 17.49 -22.56 -9.20
N TRP A 73 17.60 -21.89 -8.05
CA TRP A 73 18.86 -21.79 -7.32
C TRP A 73 19.23 -23.11 -6.64
N GLU A 74 18.21 -23.83 -6.15
CA GLU A 74 18.33 -25.12 -5.48
C GLU A 74 17.55 -26.17 -6.27
N GLU A 75 17.95 -27.44 -6.16
CA GLU A 75 17.35 -28.60 -6.84
C GLU A 75 15.90 -28.88 -6.40
#